data_AF-A0A7D5M6R4-F1
#
_entry.id   AF-A0A7D5M6R4-F1
#
_cell.length_a   1.000
_cell.length_b   1.000
_cell.length_c   1.000
_cell.angle_alpha   90.00
_cell.angle_beta   90.00
_cell.angle_gamma   90.00
#
_symmetry.space_group_name_H-M   'P 1'
#
loop_
_entity.id
_entity.type
_entity.pdbx_description
1 polymer ?
#
loop_
_entity_poly.entity_id
_entity_poly.type
_entity_poly.pdbx_seq_one_letter_code
_entity_poly.pdbx_strand_id
1 'polypeptide(L)'
;MAEEIIDAVTGQVDQFQGISQLLASSESLQAAFIVLIVGIIGIVVIYRTFSKWVKKQKLNYVRPHLSRFIRVVVLPFFAIILITSVNFYIQSFALFENDVLDYAKEKLNPSETFAKILNTINILVIGYSIAHIIPIVLRKKEKSNLEKEDFEAWKELRGFLDDDNDLFHKFYRWVPPKHTPEELTGEEFEKNLKTEEGKKFLEEFRTTKGLPIGSYEQLVKDPFEEWKKSERVKYQKYYDDCISGNNESGKKLKPGQDVEEIFPIDTWREEKRFSGFDPVVSGSKPPGYAKRKRKDLPKSISQILPLGIFVAVILGVISWWGIDLIILATATGGFAIGIGLALQETMQNYFAYILIRKDKIFAEGERVQLDTGYNGYVHKITPRVTFIRDALNESYAVIPTRQLVNSQIINYSKEIKMVPAIVEVGVSYLNNPKQVAAILVKIGKRAMKEVIDERGRHLVRQQRCPYLDNNKPSCGCDKDIHVEINQPVVRFNKFNDSSLDFSLWVYVRDYGAQFKTKTDIRVIMYEEFKKYDIRIPWPIRTVYQGDEKREDEEIRKLDDKRNKVVDEFGIGDIGRGGGED
;
A
#
# COMPACT_ATOMS: atom_id res chain seq x y z
N MET A 1 -8.74 10.24 51.00
CA MET A 1 -8.37 9.96 49.60
C MET A 1 -7.54 11.06 48.95
N ALA A 2 -8.02 12.30 48.74
CA ALA A 2 -7.16 13.39 48.21
C ALA A 2 -6.06 13.80 49.21
N GLU A 3 -6.38 13.92 50.50
CA GLU A 3 -5.40 14.19 51.56
C GLU A 3 -4.41 13.04 51.78
N GLU A 4 -4.83 11.77 51.71
CA GLU A 4 -3.91 10.61 51.81
C GLU A 4 -2.95 10.52 50.61
N ILE A 5 -3.38 10.93 49.42
CA ILE A 5 -2.50 11.01 48.24
C ILE A 5 -1.52 12.18 48.40
N ILE A 6 -1.97 13.32 48.95
CA ILE A 6 -1.09 14.44 49.25
C ILE A 6 -0.08 14.05 50.33
N ASP A 7 -0.49 13.36 51.39
CA ASP A 7 0.40 12.87 52.47
C ASP A 7 1.36 11.76 52.01
N ALA A 8 0.93 10.87 51.12
CA ALA A 8 1.81 9.88 50.52
C ALA A 8 2.83 10.50 49.55
N VAL A 9 2.44 11.59 48.86
CA VAL A 9 3.34 12.36 47.99
C VAL A 9 4.27 13.23 48.82
N THR A 10 3.83 13.89 49.89
CA THR A 10 4.67 14.73 50.76
C THR A 10 5.65 13.89 51.60
N GLY A 11 5.26 12.70 52.05
CA GLY A 11 6.16 11.74 52.71
C GLY A 11 7.29 11.20 51.82
N GLN A 12 7.15 11.28 50.49
CA GLN A 12 8.19 10.95 49.52
C GLN A 12 8.93 12.18 48.95
N VAL A 13 8.34 13.38 49.02
CA VAL A 13 9.02 14.66 48.72
C VAL A 13 10.21 14.92 49.66
N ASP A 14 10.20 14.30 50.84
CA ASP A 14 11.30 14.33 51.80
C ASP A 14 12.62 13.73 51.23
N GLN A 15 12.54 12.82 50.26
CA GLN A 15 13.74 12.30 49.56
C GLN A 15 14.34 13.30 48.55
N PHE A 16 13.56 14.27 48.04
CA PHE A 16 14.04 15.29 47.09
C PHE A 16 14.59 16.54 47.79
N GLN A 17 14.10 16.89 49.00
CA GLN A 17 14.81 17.82 49.89
C GLN A 17 16.21 17.29 50.26
N GLY A 18 16.43 15.98 50.16
CA GLY A 18 17.72 15.34 50.30
C GLY A 18 18.78 15.81 49.29
N ILE A 19 18.43 16.19 48.04
CA ILE A 19 19.47 16.56 47.04
C ILE A 19 20.14 17.89 47.37
N SER A 20 19.37 18.89 47.81
CA SER A 20 19.91 20.17 48.27
C SER A 20 20.68 20.02 49.57
N GLN A 21 20.23 19.14 50.49
CA GLN A 21 20.96 18.79 51.70
C GLN A 21 22.26 17.99 51.42
N LEU A 22 22.27 17.14 50.40
CA LEU A 22 23.41 16.32 49.97
C LEU A 22 24.48 17.16 49.25
N LEU A 23 24.05 18.21 48.53
CA LEU A 23 24.96 19.22 48.01
C LEU A 23 25.54 20.09 49.14
N ALA A 24 24.80 20.33 50.21
CA ALA A 24 25.30 21.09 51.36
C ALA A 24 26.19 20.25 52.32
N SER A 25 26.26 18.92 52.16
CA SER A 25 26.89 18.03 53.14
C SER A 25 28.41 17.87 53.01
N SER A 26 29.00 17.99 51.82
CA SER A 26 30.47 17.93 51.66
C SER A 26 30.99 18.70 50.43
N GLU A 27 32.17 19.29 50.57
CA GLU A 27 32.86 19.98 49.46
C GLU A 27 33.26 19.00 48.35
N SER A 28 33.62 17.77 48.73
CA SER A 28 33.95 16.68 47.80
C SER A 28 32.77 16.28 46.90
N LEU A 29 31.54 16.24 47.44
CA LEU A 29 30.31 15.96 46.68
C LEU A 29 29.91 17.13 45.79
N GLN A 30 30.08 18.38 46.25
CA GLN A 30 29.88 19.57 45.42
C GLN A 30 30.82 19.58 44.21
N ALA A 31 32.10 19.29 44.42
CA ALA A 31 33.09 19.17 43.35
C ALA A 31 32.73 18.04 42.37
N ALA A 32 32.32 16.87 42.86
CA ALA A 32 31.88 15.76 42.03
C ALA A 32 30.64 16.11 41.18
N PHE A 33 29.70 16.88 41.73
CA PHE A 33 28.51 17.35 41.02
C PHE A 33 28.85 18.37 39.93
N ILE A 34 29.78 19.29 40.19
CA ILE A 34 30.29 20.23 39.18
C ILE A 34 30.97 19.45 38.04
N VAL A 35 31.83 18.48 38.36
CA VAL A 35 32.49 17.61 37.37
C VAL A 35 31.46 16.82 36.56
N LEU A 36 30.40 16.33 37.19
CA LEU A 36 29.29 15.65 36.51
C LEU A 36 28.58 16.58 35.52
N ILE A 37 28.22 17.80 35.91
CA ILE A 37 27.54 18.77 35.04
C ILE A 37 28.45 19.16 33.86
N VAL A 38 29.71 19.52 34.14
CA VAL A 38 30.69 19.88 33.10
C VAL A 38 30.92 18.69 32.16
N GLY A 39 31.01 17.48 32.71
CA GLY A 39 31.12 16.24 31.95
C GLY A 39 29.92 16.02 31.04
N ILE A 40 28.69 16.19 31.52
CA ILE A 40 27.46 16.06 30.72
C ILE A 40 27.45 17.09 29.58
N ILE A 41 27.80 18.35 29.85
CA ILE A 41 27.92 19.39 28.82
C ILE A 41 28.98 18.98 27.78
N GLY A 42 30.13 18.48 28.22
CA GLY A 42 31.19 17.94 27.38
C GLY A 42 30.69 16.81 26.48
N ILE A 43 29.96 15.84 27.03
CA ILE A 43 29.34 14.75 26.27
C ILE A 43 28.41 15.30 25.19
N VAL A 44 27.56 16.28 25.52
CA VAL A 44 26.64 16.89 24.55
C VAL A 44 27.40 17.56 23.39
N VAL A 45 28.49 18.27 23.68
CA VAL A 45 29.33 18.92 22.67
C VAL A 45 30.05 17.89 21.79
N ILE A 46 30.69 16.88 22.41
CA ILE A 46 31.38 15.79 21.72
C ILE A 46 30.38 15.03 20.83
N TYR A 47 29.21 14.68 21.38
CA TYR A 47 28.14 14.00 20.66
C TYR A 47 27.67 14.80 19.44
N ARG A 48 27.42 16.10 19.59
CA ARG A 48 27.00 16.97 18.47
C ARG A 48 28.06 17.03 17.38
N THR A 49 29.33 17.15 17.76
CA THR A 49 30.46 17.21 16.83
C THR A 49 30.65 15.88 16.10
N PHE A 50 30.65 14.78 16.84
CA PHE A 50 30.72 13.42 16.30
C PHE A 50 29.55 13.13 15.35
N SER A 51 28.33 13.48 15.74
CA SER A 51 27.13 13.29 14.92
C SER A 51 27.21 14.05 13.59
N LYS A 52 27.69 15.31 13.61
CA LYS A 52 27.95 16.09 12.39
C LYS A 52 29.04 15.46 11.52
N TRP A 53 30.12 14.96 12.13
CA TRP A 53 31.19 14.28 11.42
C TRP A 53 30.69 13.00 10.73
N VAL A 54 29.96 12.12 11.44
CA VAL A 54 29.39 10.88 10.88
C VAL A 54 28.46 11.16 9.70
N LYS A 55 27.65 12.24 9.74
CA LYS A 55 26.77 12.62 8.63
C LYS A 55 27.52 12.94 7.33
N LYS A 56 28.75 13.47 7.43
CA LYS A 56 29.58 13.80 6.27
C LYS A 56 30.30 12.59 5.68
N GLN A 57 30.43 11.51 6.44
CA GLN A 57 31.14 10.31 5.99
C GLN A 57 30.35 9.55 4.92
N LYS A 58 31.07 8.94 3.97
CA LYS A 58 30.52 8.03 2.95
C LYS A 58 29.65 6.92 3.54
N LEU A 59 29.97 6.47 4.76
CA LEU A 59 29.21 5.46 5.49
C LEU A 59 27.73 5.85 5.68
N ASN A 60 27.42 7.15 5.84
CA ASN A 60 26.03 7.62 6.00
C ASN A 60 25.17 7.39 4.77
N TYR A 61 25.78 7.26 3.59
CA TYR A 61 25.12 7.12 2.30
C TYR A 61 25.05 5.65 1.87
N VAL A 62 26.18 4.93 1.99
CA VAL A 62 26.29 3.51 1.63
C VAL A 62 25.63 2.59 2.67
N ARG A 63 25.74 2.92 3.96
CA ARG A 63 25.16 2.14 5.07
C ARG A 63 24.42 3.05 6.05
N PRO A 64 23.29 3.67 5.64
CA PRO A 64 22.59 4.69 6.43
C PRO A 64 22.12 4.17 7.80
N HIS A 65 21.65 2.92 7.86
CA HIS A 65 21.20 2.31 9.13
C HIS A 65 22.34 2.10 10.12
N LEU A 66 23.52 1.69 9.65
CA LEU A 66 24.70 1.52 10.49
C LEU A 66 25.21 2.87 11.00
N SER A 67 25.26 3.89 10.13
CA SER A 67 25.58 5.28 10.52
C SER A 67 24.63 5.83 11.58
N ARG A 68 23.31 5.61 11.43
CA ARG A 68 22.31 6.02 12.41
C ARG A 68 22.51 5.27 13.74
N PHE A 69 22.79 3.97 13.69
CA PHE A 69 23.06 3.14 14.87
C PHE A 69 24.30 3.62 15.64
N ILE A 70 25.43 3.81 14.95
CA ILE A 70 26.70 4.29 15.54
C ILE A 70 26.48 5.62 16.27
N ARG A 71 25.74 6.56 15.64
CA ARG A 71 25.42 7.84 16.27
C ARG A 71 24.61 7.73 17.56
N VAL A 72 23.81 6.68 17.74
CA VAL A 72 23.04 6.49 18.97
C VAL A 72 23.86 5.77 20.04
N VAL A 73 24.62 4.74 19.68
CA VAL A 73 25.39 3.89 20.61
C VAL A 73 26.59 4.60 21.24
N VAL A 74 27.11 5.65 20.60
CA VAL A 74 28.24 6.41 21.14
C VAL A 74 27.86 7.24 22.40
N LEU A 75 26.60 7.64 22.53
CA LEU A 75 26.11 8.40 23.68
C LEU A 75 26.19 7.64 25.02
N PRO A 76 25.69 6.39 25.15
CA PRO A 76 25.80 5.63 26.38
C PRO A 76 27.25 5.25 26.70
N PHE A 77 28.11 5.07 25.69
CA PHE A 77 29.53 4.81 25.92
C PHE A 77 30.22 5.98 26.64
N PHE A 78 30.01 7.21 26.16
CA PHE A 78 30.56 8.40 26.84
C PHE A 78 29.94 8.63 28.22
N ALA A 79 28.64 8.37 28.39
CA ALA A 79 27.99 8.48 29.69
C ALA A 79 28.54 7.48 30.71
N ILE A 80 28.72 6.22 30.30
CA ILE A 80 29.33 5.18 31.15
C ILE A 80 30.74 5.60 31.55
N ILE A 81 31.58 6.05 30.61
CA ILE A 81 32.96 6.51 30.93
C ILE A 81 32.93 7.65 31.95
N LEU A 82 32.10 8.67 31.74
CA LEU A 82 31.99 9.81 32.66
C LEU A 82 31.54 9.34 34.04
N ILE A 83 30.49 8.53 34.10
CA ILE A 83 29.90 8.08 35.37
C ILE A 83 30.86 7.15 36.12
N THR A 84 31.54 6.23 35.43
CA THR A 84 32.58 5.39 36.03
C THR A 84 33.74 6.24 36.55
N SER A 85 34.15 7.29 35.83
CA SER A 85 35.22 8.19 36.27
C SER A 85 34.82 9.02 37.50
N VAL A 86 33.60 9.55 37.55
CA VAL A 86 33.08 10.28 38.70
C VAL A 86 32.91 9.35 39.91
N ASN A 87 32.43 8.13 39.70
CA ASN A 87 32.28 7.14 40.77
C ASN A 87 33.65 6.75 41.36
N PHE A 88 34.66 6.55 40.51
CA PHE A 88 36.04 6.28 40.94
C PHE A 88 36.64 7.46 41.72
N TYR A 89 36.38 8.70 41.29
CA TYR A 89 36.80 9.91 42.00
C TYR A 89 36.20 9.97 43.41
N ILE A 90 34.89 9.72 43.54
CA ILE A 90 34.22 9.72 44.86
C ILE A 90 34.80 8.62 45.75
N GLN A 91 34.97 7.40 45.24
CA GLN A 91 35.57 6.31 46.00
C GLN A 91 37.02 6.59 46.41
N SER A 92 37.77 7.34 45.61
CA SER A 92 39.19 7.62 45.89
C SER A 92 39.40 8.82 46.81
N PHE A 93 38.47 9.80 46.84
CA PHE A 93 38.64 11.04 47.60
C PHE A 93 37.66 11.18 48.78
N ALA A 94 36.44 10.66 48.71
CA ALA A 94 35.49 10.70 49.83
C ALA A 94 35.82 9.67 50.95
N LEU A 95 36.63 8.67 50.65
CA LEU A 95 37.13 7.69 51.62
C LEU A 95 38.21 8.26 52.55
N PHE A 96 38.76 9.43 52.24
CA PHE A 96 39.75 10.13 53.08
C PHE A 96 39.14 11.20 54.00
N GLU A 97 37.84 11.49 53.90
CA GLU A 97 37.14 12.43 54.81
C GLU A 97 36.49 11.75 56.03
N ASN A 98 36.27 10.44 56.00
CA ASN A 98 35.57 9.71 57.06
C ASN A 98 36.48 8.69 57.76
N ASP A 99 37.39 9.21 58.58
CA ASP A 99 38.02 8.44 59.66
C ASP A 99 37.34 8.79 61.00
N VAL A 100 36.04 8.55 61.11
CA VAL A 100 35.35 8.45 62.41
C VAL A 100 34.19 7.46 62.29
N LEU A 101 34.26 6.42 63.13
CA LEU A 101 33.23 5.41 63.39
C LEU A 101 31.85 6.03 63.67
N ASP A 102 30.81 5.59 62.96
CA ASP A 102 29.47 5.54 63.55
C ASP A 102 28.66 4.33 63.03
N TYR A 103 28.43 3.38 63.93
CA TYR A 103 27.61 2.18 63.75
C TYR A 103 26.17 2.49 64.21
N ALA A 104 25.46 3.39 63.52
CA ALA A 104 24.03 3.56 63.74
C ALA A 104 23.35 4.40 62.63
N LYS A 105 22.67 3.72 61.68
CA LYS A 105 21.28 3.99 61.22
C LYS A 105 21.06 3.48 59.80
N GLU A 106 19.85 2.99 59.57
CA GLU A 106 19.22 2.62 58.28
C GLU A 106 19.07 3.81 57.29
N LYS A 107 19.91 4.85 57.35
CA LYS A 107 19.93 5.97 56.40
C LYS A 107 21.15 5.82 55.50
N LEU A 108 20.91 5.75 54.18
CA LEU A 108 21.96 5.73 53.15
C LEU A 108 22.98 6.84 53.41
N ASN A 109 24.26 6.51 53.35
CA ASN A 109 25.35 7.48 53.42
C ASN A 109 25.21 8.46 52.23
N PRO A 110 25.48 9.79 52.37
CA PRO A 110 25.44 10.73 51.24
C PRO A 110 26.17 10.25 49.97
N SER A 111 27.28 9.53 50.13
CA SER A 111 28.02 8.88 49.04
C SER A 111 27.25 7.75 48.34
N GLU A 112 26.50 6.92 49.08
CA GLU A 112 25.68 5.84 48.53
C GLU A 112 24.45 6.39 47.79
N THR A 113 23.86 7.46 48.31
CA THR A 113 22.75 8.17 47.64
C THR A 113 23.24 8.79 46.33
N PHE A 114 24.44 9.39 46.32
CA PHE A 114 25.06 9.90 45.09
C PHE A 114 25.37 8.79 44.08
N ALA A 115 25.89 7.63 44.54
CA ALA A 115 26.13 6.47 43.68
C ALA A 115 24.82 5.93 43.06
N LYS A 116 23.71 5.94 43.82
CA LYS A 116 22.37 5.59 43.31
C LYS A 116 21.87 6.58 42.25
N ILE A 117 22.14 7.88 42.41
CA ILE A 117 21.86 8.91 41.40
C ILE A 117 22.68 8.66 40.12
N LEU A 118 23.98 8.41 40.24
CA LEU A 118 24.85 8.11 39.10
C LEU A 118 24.38 6.87 38.32
N ASN A 119 24.04 5.78 39.02
CA ASN A 119 23.48 4.57 38.40
C ASN A 119 22.15 4.84 37.71
N THR A 120 21.32 5.71 38.27
CA THR A 120 20.06 6.15 37.66
C THR A 120 20.29 6.89 36.35
N ILE A 121 21.26 7.81 36.30
CA ILE A 121 21.63 8.51 35.06
C ILE A 121 22.10 7.50 34.00
N ASN A 122 22.93 6.51 34.38
CA ASN A 122 23.35 5.43 33.49
C ASN A 122 22.16 4.65 32.90
N ILE A 123 21.22 4.22 33.74
CA ILE A 123 20.03 3.46 33.32
C ILE A 123 19.17 4.31 32.37
N LEU A 124 18.95 5.60 32.68
CA LEU A 124 18.17 6.50 31.83
C LEU A 124 18.85 6.73 30.48
N VAL A 125 20.17 6.90 30.45
CA VAL A 125 20.94 7.06 29.21
C VAL A 125 20.90 5.77 28.36
N ILE A 126 21.07 4.61 28.98
CA ILE A 126 20.96 3.30 28.30
C ILE A 126 19.54 3.12 27.75
N GLY A 127 18.51 3.40 28.56
CA GLY A 127 17.11 3.32 28.15
C GLY A 127 16.76 4.25 27.00
N TYR A 128 17.22 5.50 27.05
CA TYR A 128 17.11 6.46 25.94
C TYR A 128 17.75 5.91 24.66
N SER A 129 18.93 5.30 24.79
CA SER A 129 19.66 4.74 23.66
C SER A 129 18.93 3.53 23.05
N ILE A 130 18.46 2.60 23.88
CA ILE A 130 17.66 1.45 23.46
C ILE A 130 16.38 1.90 22.75
N ALA A 131 15.67 2.88 23.32
CA ALA A 131 14.48 3.46 22.75
C ALA A 131 14.73 3.98 21.32
N HIS A 132 15.87 4.63 21.07
CA HIS A 132 16.22 5.17 19.75
C HIS A 132 16.80 4.12 18.78
N ILE A 133 17.39 3.04 19.29
CA ILE A 133 17.93 1.93 18.48
C ILE A 133 16.81 1.10 17.87
N ILE A 134 15.75 0.79 18.63
CA ILE A 134 14.65 -0.09 18.18
C ILE A 134 14.03 0.37 16.85
N PRO A 135 13.65 1.66 16.66
CA PRO A 135 13.16 2.16 15.37
C PRO A 135 14.19 2.07 14.23
N ILE A 136 15.50 2.10 14.52
CA ILE A 136 16.54 1.92 13.50
C ILE A 136 16.58 0.46 13.03
N VAL A 137 16.47 -0.48 13.97
CA VAL A 137 16.44 -1.92 13.69
C VAL A 137 15.18 -2.31 12.92
N LEU A 138 14.01 -1.85 13.34
CA LEU A 138 12.75 -2.10 12.64
C LEU A 138 12.79 -1.58 11.19
N ARG A 139 13.30 -0.35 10.99
CA ARG A 139 13.50 0.22 9.64
C ARG A 139 14.49 -0.58 8.81
N LYS A 140 15.57 -1.11 9.41
CA LYS A 140 16.53 -1.97 8.71
C LYS A 140 15.85 -3.26 8.22
N LYS A 141 14.99 -3.86 9.04
CA LYS A 141 14.24 -5.07 8.69
C LYS A 141 13.24 -4.81 7.55
N GLU A 142 12.45 -3.74 7.66
CA GLU A 142 11.52 -3.28 6.61
C GLU A 142 12.25 -3.08 5.27
N LYS A 143 13.40 -2.38 5.29
CA LYS A 143 14.21 -2.16 4.09
C LYS A 143 14.77 -3.45 3.50
N SER A 144 15.13 -4.42 4.34
CA SER A 144 15.55 -5.74 3.86
C SER A 144 14.41 -6.53 3.22
N ASN A 145 13.16 -6.33 3.64
CA ASN A 145 12.00 -6.95 2.99
C ASN A 145 11.73 -6.29 1.64
N LEU A 146 11.77 -4.95 1.58
CA LEU A 146 11.64 -4.20 0.33
C LEU A 146 12.74 -4.55 -0.68
N GLU A 147 13.97 -4.83 -0.23
CA GLU A 147 15.04 -5.36 -1.10
C GLU A 147 14.64 -6.70 -1.75
N LYS A 148 13.93 -7.58 -1.04
CA LYS A 148 13.45 -8.84 -1.59
C LYS A 148 12.32 -8.61 -2.59
N GLU A 149 11.41 -7.70 -2.29
CA GLU A 149 10.34 -7.31 -3.24
C GLU A 149 10.92 -6.70 -4.52
N ASP A 150 11.94 -5.85 -4.42
CA ASP A 150 12.67 -5.30 -5.56
C ASP A 150 13.32 -6.43 -6.40
N PHE A 151 13.84 -7.47 -5.76
CA PHE A 151 14.40 -8.63 -6.43
C PHE A 151 13.33 -9.50 -7.12
N GLU A 152 12.15 -9.67 -6.52
CA GLU A 152 11.02 -10.34 -7.19
C GLU A 152 10.57 -9.55 -8.42
N ALA A 153 10.42 -8.23 -8.31
CA ALA A 153 10.10 -7.36 -9.44
C ALA A 153 11.18 -7.41 -10.53
N TRP A 154 12.45 -7.46 -10.15
CA TRP A 154 13.57 -7.66 -11.08
C TRP A 154 13.47 -8.98 -11.85
N LYS A 155 13.07 -10.08 -11.19
CA LYS A 155 12.84 -11.37 -11.85
C LYS A 155 11.64 -11.33 -12.81
N GLU A 156 10.54 -10.69 -12.42
CA GLU A 156 9.36 -10.53 -13.27
C GLU A 156 9.65 -9.72 -14.53
N LEU A 157 10.43 -8.66 -14.38
CA LEU A 157 10.87 -7.79 -15.48
C LEU A 157 12.06 -8.34 -16.28
N ARG A 158 12.64 -9.46 -15.84
CA ARG A 158 13.81 -10.11 -16.47
C ARG A 158 15.04 -9.22 -16.53
N GLY A 159 15.25 -8.44 -15.48
CA GLY A 159 16.27 -7.40 -15.47
C GLY A 159 15.65 -6.01 -15.35
N PHE A 160 16.48 -5.06 -14.90
CA PHE A 160 16.19 -3.64 -15.02
C PHE A 160 16.95 -3.06 -16.20
N LEU A 161 16.47 -1.93 -16.72
CA LEU A 161 17.08 -1.22 -17.87
C LEU A 161 18.53 -0.79 -17.60
N ASP A 162 18.92 -0.63 -16.34
CA ASP A 162 20.26 -0.24 -15.90
C ASP A 162 21.16 -1.43 -15.54
N ASP A 163 20.75 -2.67 -15.84
CA ASP A 163 21.60 -3.85 -15.70
C ASP A 163 22.64 -3.94 -16.81
N ASP A 164 23.91 -4.09 -16.41
CA ASP A 164 24.99 -4.29 -17.37
C ASP A 164 25.01 -5.73 -17.89
N ASN A 165 25.16 -5.87 -19.20
CA ASN A 165 25.49 -7.13 -19.87
C ASN A 165 24.52 -8.27 -19.52
N ASP A 166 23.22 -7.99 -19.57
CA ASP A 166 22.16 -8.99 -19.44
C ASP A 166 22.25 -9.82 -18.15
N LEU A 167 22.24 -9.12 -17.01
CA LEU A 167 22.46 -9.69 -15.69
C LEU A 167 21.50 -10.86 -15.36
N PHE A 168 20.26 -10.78 -15.84
CA PHE A 168 19.24 -11.79 -15.58
C PHE A 168 19.64 -13.16 -16.14
N HIS A 169 20.08 -13.21 -17.41
CA HIS A 169 20.47 -14.45 -18.06
C HIS A 169 21.81 -15.02 -17.56
N LYS A 170 22.59 -14.24 -16.79
CA LYS A 170 23.74 -14.78 -16.03
C LYS A 170 23.31 -15.56 -14.80
N PHE A 171 22.16 -15.22 -14.22
CA PHE A 171 21.66 -15.87 -13.00
C PHE A 171 20.71 -17.01 -13.30
N TYR A 172 19.95 -16.88 -14.38
CA TYR A 172 18.91 -17.81 -14.76
C TYR A 172 19.09 -18.23 -16.21
N ARG A 173 19.02 -19.54 -16.46
CA ARG A 173 18.95 -20.10 -17.80
C ARG A 173 17.50 -20.45 -18.10
N TRP A 174 16.97 -19.93 -19.20
CA TRP A 174 15.64 -20.30 -19.66
C TRP A 174 15.63 -21.77 -20.11
N VAL A 175 14.62 -22.51 -19.64
CA VAL A 175 14.38 -23.91 -19.96
C VAL A 175 13.04 -23.99 -20.69
N PRO A 176 13.01 -24.48 -21.94
CA PRO A 176 11.77 -24.56 -22.70
C PRO A 176 10.78 -25.54 -22.06
N PRO A 177 9.47 -25.33 -22.25
CA PRO A 177 8.45 -26.23 -21.74
C PRO A 177 8.55 -27.60 -22.42
N LYS A 178 8.21 -28.66 -21.68
CA LYS A 178 8.21 -30.04 -22.21
C LYS A 178 7.11 -30.31 -23.23
N HIS A 179 6.05 -29.51 -23.20
CA HIS A 179 4.92 -29.60 -24.12
C HIS A 179 4.77 -28.31 -24.92
N THR A 180 4.43 -28.45 -26.19
CA THR A 180 4.15 -27.30 -27.06
C THR A 180 2.94 -26.54 -26.55
N PRO A 181 3.01 -25.21 -26.39
CA PRO A 181 1.85 -24.39 -26.06
C PRO A 181 0.74 -24.56 -27.11
N GLU A 182 -0.53 -24.63 -26.70
CA GLU A 182 -1.69 -24.82 -27.59
C GLU A 182 -1.79 -23.79 -28.73
N GLU A 183 -1.14 -22.64 -28.54
CA GLU A 183 -1.16 -21.50 -29.45
C GLU A 183 -0.06 -21.53 -30.51
N LEU A 184 0.91 -22.44 -30.39
CA LEU A 184 1.99 -22.64 -31.36
C LEU A 184 1.82 -24.00 -32.04
N THR A 185 2.07 -24.04 -33.34
CA THR A 185 2.15 -25.33 -34.04
C THR A 185 3.42 -26.08 -33.60
N GLY A 186 3.36 -27.42 -33.55
CA GLY A 186 4.50 -28.25 -33.16
C GLY A 186 5.75 -27.98 -34.00
N GLU A 187 5.59 -27.76 -35.30
CA GLU A 187 6.67 -27.45 -36.23
C GLU A 187 7.31 -26.07 -35.98
N GLU A 188 6.50 -25.05 -35.69
CA GLU A 188 6.95 -23.69 -35.40
C GLU A 188 7.73 -23.62 -34.07
N PHE A 189 7.25 -24.35 -33.06
CA PHE A 189 7.93 -24.46 -31.77
C PHE A 189 9.31 -25.14 -31.90
N GLU A 190 9.39 -26.26 -32.61
CA GLU A 190 10.67 -26.95 -32.85
C GLU A 190 11.65 -26.13 -33.70
N LYS A 191 11.14 -25.40 -34.69
CA LYS A 191 11.97 -24.50 -35.52
C LYS A 191 12.59 -23.40 -34.66
N ASN A 192 11.80 -22.76 -33.80
CA ASN A 192 12.27 -21.69 -32.94
C ASN A 192 13.26 -22.19 -31.87
N LEU A 193 13.12 -23.42 -31.37
CA LEU A 193 14.08 -24.02 -30.43
C LEU A 193 15.50 -24.22 -31.01
N LYS A 194 15.63 -24.38 -32.34
CA LYS A 194 16.92 -24.65 -33.01
C LYS A 194 17.79 -23.41 -33.17
N THR A 195 17.19 -22.22 -33.15
CA THR A 195 17.88 -20.94 -33.37
C THR A 195 17.94 -20.12 -32.08
N GLU A 196 19.03 -19.40 -31.83
CA GLU A 196 19.14 -18.52 -30.65
C GLU A 196 18.11 -17.37 -30.67
N GLU A 197 17.82 -16.82 -31.85
CA GLU A 197 16.76 -15.82 -32.03
C GLU A 197 15.37 -16.39 -31.74
N GLY A 198 15.11 -17.62 -32.19
CA GLY A 198 13.87 -18.34 -31.90
C GLY A 198 13.72 -18.71 -30.41
N LYS A 199 14.80 -19.04 -29.70
CA LYS A 199 14.76 -19.24 -28.24
C LYS A 199 14.42 -17.95 -27.50
N LYS A 200 15.00 -16.81 -27.88
CA LYS A 200 14.63 -15.50 -27.33
C LYS A 200 13.17 -15.15 -27.61
N PHE A 201 12.69 -15.42 -28.82
CA PHE A 201 11.28 -15.26 -29.17
C PHE A 201 10.38 -16.12 -28.27
N LEU A 202 10.70 -17.40 -28.10
CA LEU A 202 9.94 -18.31 -27.22
C LEU A 202 9.99 -17.87 -25.76
N GLU A 203 11.13 -17.35 -25.31
CA GLU A 203 11.27 -16.82 -23.98
C GLU A 203 10.39 -15.58 -23.76
N GLU A 204 10.31 -14.66 -24.72
CA GLU A 204 9.43 -13.49 -24.70
C GLU A 204 7.95 -13.83 -24.93
N PHE A 205 7.67 -14.99 -25.52
CA PHE A 205 6.33 -15.44 -25.83
C PHE A 205 5.45 -15.49 -24.56
N ARG A 206 4.22 -15.04 -24.71
CA ARG A 206 3.18 -15.07 -23.68
C ARG A 206 1.95 -15.72 -24.29
N THR A 207 1.34 -16.62 -23.54
CA THR A 207 0.07 -17.21 -23.94
C THR A 207 -1.03 -16.15 -23.98
N THR A 208 -2.19 -16.46 -24.58
CA THR A 208 -3.43 -15.66 -24.50
C THR A 208 -3.82 -15.33 -23.06
N LYS A 209 -3.46 -16.19 -22.10
CA LYS A 209 -3.64 -15.99 -20.65
C LYS A 209 -2.56 -15.11 -20.00
N GLY A 210 -1.61 -14.59 -20.77
CA GLY A 210 -0.51 -13.74 -20.30
C GLY A 210 0.60 -14.49 -19.56
N LEU A 211 0.61 -15.83 -19.59
CA LEU A 211 1.60 -16.63 -18.87
C LEU A 211 2.87 -16.81 -19.71
N PRO A 212 4.08 -16.65 -19.13
CA PRO A 212 5.32 -17.01 -19.81
C PRO A 212 5.37 -18.52 -20.06
N ILE A 213 6.04 -18.92 -21.14
CA ILE A 213 6.29 -20.34 -21.44
C ILE A 213 7.69 -20.74 -20.97
N GLY A 214 7.81 -22.00 -20.51
CA GLY A 214 9.06 -22.52 -19.96
C GLY A 214 9.27 -22.19 -18.48
N SER A 215 10.41 -22.64 -17.95
CA SER A 215 10.84 -22.38 -16.59
C SER A 215 12.25 -21.78 -16.60
N TYR A 216 12.70 -21.26 -15.45
CA TYR A 216 14.06 -20.77 -15.30
C TYR A 216 14.83 -21.70 -14.36
N GLU A 217 15.98 -22.18 -14.83
CA GLU A 217 16.93 -22.90 -14.00
C GLU A 217 17.93 -21.91 -13.41
N GLN A 218 18.11 -21.98 -12.10
CA GLN A 218 19.02 -21.12 -11.37
C GLN A 218 20.47 -21.59 -11.56
N LEU A 219 21.31 -20.73 -12.17
CA LEU A 219 22.73 -21.00 -12.41
C LEU A 219 23.63 -20.63 -11.21
N VAL A 220 23.22 -19.60 -10.45
CA VAL A 220 24.00 -19.05 -9.34
C VAL A 220 23.47 -19.56 -8.01
N LYS A 221 24.35 -19.89 -7.06
CA LYS A 221 23.95 -20.42 -5.74
C LYS A 221 23.02 -19.50 -4.95
N ASP A 222 23.30 -18.18 -4.96
CA ASP A 222 22.48 -17.15 -4.32
C ASP A 222 22.30 -15.93 -5.24
N PRO A 223 21.28 -15.95 -6.12
CA PRO A 223 21.00 -14.87 -7.06
C PRO A 223 20.66 -13.55 -6.36
N PHE A 224 20.04 -13.62 -5.18
CA PHE A 224 19.64 -12.43 -4.44
C PHE A 224 20.87 -11.65 -3.94
N GLU A 225 21.87 -12.34 -3.39
CA GLU A 225 23.08 -11.66 -2.92
C GLU A 225 23.97 -11.15 -4.07
N GLU A 226 24.05 -11.86 -5.20
CA GLU A 226 24.76 -11.35 -6.39
C GLU A 226 24.03 -10.15 -7.01
N TRP A 227 22.70 -10.20 -7.13
CA TRP A 227 21.89 -9.06 -7.54
C TRP A 227 22.12 -7.85 -6.62
N LYS A 228 22.14 -8.09 -5.31
CA LYS A 228 22.39 -7.05 -4.31
C LYS A 228 23.77 -6.40 -4.45
N LYS A 229 24.80 -7.17 -4.83
CA LYS A 229 26.13 -6.62 -5.15
C LYS A 229 26.05 -5.73 -6.39
N SER A 230 25.36 -6.15 -7.45
CA SER A 230 25.20 -5.34 -8.66
C SER A 230 24.53 -3.99 -8.35
N GLU A 231 23.45 -3.98 -7.58
CA GLU A 231 22.75 -2.76 -7.17
C GLU A 231 23.63 -1.84 -6.30
N ARG A 232 24.53 -2.40 -5.50
CA ARG A 232 25.52 -1.61 -4.73
C ARG A 232 26.56 -0.95 -5.64
N VAL A 233 26.99 -1.62 -6.71
CA VAL A 233 27.92 -1.05 -7.69
C VAL A 233 27.25 0.12 -8.43
N LYS A 234 25.99 -0.04 -8.86
CA LYS A 234 25.21 1.04 -9.49
C LYS A 234 25.05 2.25 -8.56
N TYR A 235 24.69 2.00 -7.31
CA TYR A 235 24.61 3.07 -6.30
C TYR A 235 25.95 3.77 -6.07
N GLN A 236 27.05 3.00 -6.06
CA GLN A 236 28.39 3.55 -5.87
C GLN A 236 28.78 4.49 -7.00
N LYS A 237 28.49 4.10 -8.25
CA LYS A 237 28.64 4.95 -9.44
C LYS A 237 27.84 6.25 -9.30
N TYR A 238 26.55 6.16 -8.97
CA TYR A 238 25.70 7.32 -8.71
C TYR A 238 26.28 8.27 -7.64
N TYR A 239 26.78 7.72 -6.52
CA TYR A 239 27.37 8.51 -5.44
C TYR A 239 28.67 9.23 -5.87
N ASP A 240 29.52 8.55 -6.63
CA ASP A 240 30.78 9.11 -7.11
C ASP A 240 30.54 10.18 -8.19
N ASP A 241 29.55 9.99 -9.06
CA ASP A 241 29.10 10.99 -10.05
C ASP A 241 28.57 12.27 -9.37
N CYS A 242 27.84 12.12 -8.26
CA CYS A 242 27.36 13.25 -7.46
C CYS A 242 28.51 14.11 -6.89
N ILE A 243 29.56 13.48 -6.36
CA ILE A 243 30.67 14.17 -5.68
C ILE A 243 31.69 14.72 -6.68
N SER A 244 31.97 13.96 -7.74
CA SER A 244 32.91 14.36 -8.79
C SER A 244 32.38 15.52 -9.64
N GLY A 245 31.04 15.71 -9.68
CA GLY A 245 30.38 16.67 -10.56
C GLY A 245 30.08 16.10 -11.95
N ASN A 246 30.31 14.80 -12.17
CA ASN A 246 29.92 14.06 -13.37
C ASN A 246 28.41 13.74 -13.35
N ASN A 247 27.59 14.76 -13.15
CA ASN A 247 26.14 14.68 -13.06
C ASN A 247 25.52 15.69 -14.03
N GLU A 248 24.21 15.61 -14.30
CA GLU A 248 23.54 16.48 -15.28
C GLU A 248 23.72 17.97 -15.00
N SER A 249 23.88 18.34 -13.72
CA SER A 249 24.06 19.74 -13.33
C SER A 249 25.50 20.25 -13.47
N GLY A 250 26.48 19.34 -13.67
CA GLY A 250 27.91 19.65 -13.67
C GLY A 250 28.47 20.14 -12.33
N LYS A 251 27.64 20.22 -11.27
CA LYS A 251 28.01 20.76 -9.96
C LYS A 251 28.45 19.64 -9.01
N LYS A 252 29.54 19.88 -8.29
CA LYS A 252 29.99 18.99 -7.21
C LYS A 252 29.07 19.12 -6.00
N LEU A 253 28.38 18.04 -5.65
CA LEU A 253 27.47 17.99 -4.51
C LEU A 253 28.25 17.67 -3.22
N LYS A 254 27.84 18.25 -2.08
CA LYS A 254 28.55 18.08 -0.81
C LYS A 254 27.80 17.13 0.13
N PRO A 255 28.46 16.09 0.67
CA PRO A 255 27.88 15.28 1.73
C PRO A 255 27.58 16.08 3.01
N GLY A 256 26.51 15.71 3.71
CA GLY A 256 26.15 16.22 5.04
C GLY A 256 25.53 17.61 5.09
N GLN A 257 24.99 18.13 3.98
CA GLN A 257 24.18 19.35 3.95
C GLN A 257 22.80 19.13 4.59
N ASP A 258 22.18 20.18 5.13
CA ASP A 258 20.84 20.10 5.74
C ASP A 258 19.74 19.77 4.72
N VAL A 259 19.94 20.21 3.47
CA VAL A 259 19.18 19.78 2.30
C VAL A 259 19.96 18.62 1.66
N GLU A 260 19.39 17.42 1.68
CA GLU A 260 20.02 16.23 1.09
C GLU A 260 20.01 16.33 -0.45
N GLU A 261 21.15 16.73 -1.04
CA GLU A 261 21.36 16.74 -2.49
C GLU A 261 21.70 15.35 -3.05
N ILE A 262 22.25 14.47 -2.20
CA ILE A 262 22.67 13.11 -2.55
C ILE A 262 21.76 12.13 -1.82
N PHE A 263 21.11 11.22 -2.56
CA PHE A 263 20.27 10.20 -1.95
C PHE A 263 21.12 9.13 -1.24
N PRO A 264 20.83 8.79 0.02
CA PRO A 264 21.33 7.55 0.63
C PRO A 264 20.75 6.33 -0.11
N ILE A 265 21.42 5.18 -0.07
CA ILE A 265 21.04 3.99 -0.85
C ILE A 265 19.59 3.53 -0.62
N ASP A 266 19.07 3.71 0.61
CA ASP A 266 17.70 3.34 0.98
C ASP A 266 16.64 4.22 0.33
N THR A 267 17.00 5.46 -0.03
CA THR A 267 16.15 6.46 -0.69
C THR A 267 16.31 6.40 -2.21
N TRP A 268 17.53 6.16 -2.68
CA TRP A 268 17.82 5.93 -4.11
C TRP A 268 16.99 4.76 -4.66
N ARG A 269 16.90 3.64 -3.94
CA ARG A 269 16.02 2.50 -4.33
C ARG A 269 14.53 2.82 -4.25
N GLU A 270 14.10 3.68 -3.34
CA GLU A 270 12.71 4.14 -3.31
C GLU A 270 12.38 4.95 -4.58
N GLU A 271 13.27 5.83 -5.03
CA GLU A 271 13.07 6.58 -6.28
C GLU A 271 13.06 5.65 -7.51
N LYS A 272 13.90 4.60 -7.55
CA LYS A 272 13.81 3.55 -8.59
C LYS A 272 12.41 2.93 -8.61
N ARG A 273 11.87 2.49 -7.47
CA ARG A 273 10.49 1.94 -7.42
C ARG A 273 9.43 2.89 -7.95
N PHE A 274 9.52 4.18 -7.62
CA PHE A 274 8.54 5.18 -8.07
C PHE A 274 8.59 5.47 -9.56
N SER A 275 9.75 5.28 -10.18
CA SER A 275 9.98 5.48 -11.61
C SER A 275 9.84 4.18 -12.41
N GLY A 276 9.28 3.11 -11.84
CA GLY A 276 9.15 1.84 -12.57
C GLY A 276 10.49 1.14 -12.80
N PHE A 277 11.46 1.36 -11.91
CA PHE A 277 12.83 0.86 -11.94
C PHE A 277 13.73 1.47 -13.03
N ASP A 278 13.34 2.62 -13.57
CA ASP A 278 14.22 3.43 -14.42
C ASP A 278 15.50 3.87 -13.68
N PRO A 279 16.63 4.03 -14.40
CA PRO A 279 17.87 4.52 -13.80
C PRO A 279 17.70 5.91 -13.18
N VAL A 280 18.12 6.07 -11.92
CA VAL A 280 18.06 7.37 -11.23
C VAL A 280 19.24 8.24 -11.67
N VAL A 281 18.95 9.31 -12.41
CA VAL A 281 19.95 10.26 -12.89
C VAL A 281 20.38 11.24 -11.80
N SER A 282 21.68 11.44 -11.66
CA SER A 282 22.26 12.43 -10.75
C SER A 282 22.04 13.86 -11.28
N GLY A 283 21.50 14.76 -10.44
CA GLY A 283 21.43 16.20 -10.73
C GLY A 283 20.13 16.72 -11.38
N SER A 284 19.17 15.85 -11.70
CA SER A 284 17.91 16.19 -12.42
C SER A 284 16.90 17.05 -11.64
N LYS A 285 17.12 17.31 -10.34
CA LYS A 285 16.18 18.08 -9.47
C LYS A 285 16.91 19.23 -8.77
N PRO A 286 16.29 20.41 -8.60
CA PRO A 286 16.92 21.54 -7.90
C PRO A 286 17.29 21.16 -6.46
N PRO A 287 18.38 21.75 -5.90
CA PRO A 287 18.83 21.49 -4.54
C PRO A 287 17.72 21.88 -3.55
N GLY A 288 17.05 20.89 -2.94
CA GLY A 288 15.88 21.17 -2.09
C GLY A 288 14.89 20.03 -1.89
N TYR A 289 14.65 19.19 -2.90
CA TYR A 289 13.46 18.33 -2.93
C TYR A 289 13.76 16.83 -2.86
N ALA A 290 14.30 16.41 -1.72
CA ALA A 290 14.49 15.01 -1.36
C ALA A 290 13.75 14.67 -0.06
N LYS A 291 12.45 14.95 0.03
CA LYS A 291 11.64 14.45 1.15
C LYS A 291 11.03 13.12 0.75
N ARG A 292 11.36 12.06 1.50
CA ARG A 292 10.82 10.69 1.38
C ARG A 292 9.31 10.73 1.05
N LYS A 293 8.92 10.26 -0.14
CA LYS A 293 7.52 10.33 -0.63
C LYS A 293 6.62 9.26 0.00
N ARG A 294 7.14 8.05 0.29
CA ARG A 294 6.45 6.98 1.02
C ARG A 294 7.05 6.73 2.40
N LYS A 295 6.21 6.49 3.40
CA LYS A 295 6.61 5.78 4.61
C LYS A 295 5.66 4.59 4.75
N ASP A 296 6.20 3.37 4.67
CA ASP A 296 5.37 2.17 4.83
C ASP A 296 5.08 1.93 6.32
N LEU A 297 6.04 2.20 7.22
CA LEU A 297 5.71 2.49 8.61
C LEU A 297 5.11 3.90 8.78
N PRO A 298 3.90 4.05 9.35
CA PRO A 298 3.36 5.35 9.70
C PRO A 298 4.31 6.10 10.66
N LYS A 299 4.45 7.42 10.45
CA LYS A 299 5.33 8.29 11.26
C LYS A 299 5.11 8.11 12.77
N SER A 300 3.85 7.89 13.15
CA SER A 300 3.42 7.73 14.54
C SER A 300 4.09 6.55 15.23
N ILE A 301 4.21 5.37 14.61
CA ILE A 301 4.88 4.21 15.23
C ILE A 301 6.35 4.52 15.50
N SER A 302 7.02 5.18 14.56
CA SER A 302 8.44 5.54 14.71
C SER A 302 8.69 6.58 15.82
N GLN A 303 7.66 7.29 16.29
CA GLN A 303 7.76 8.34 17.30
C GLN A 303 7.18 7.92 18.66
N ILE A 304 6.09 7.15 18.67
CA ILE A 304 5.40 6.70 19.90
C ILE A 304 6.16 5.54 20.55
N LEU A 305 6.66 4.58 19.75
CA LEU A 305 7.38 3.43 20.27
C LEU A 305 8.61 3.81 21.13
N PRO A 306 9.55 4.67 20.68
CA PRO A 306 10.68 5.08 21.51
C PRO A 306 10.23 5.82 22.78
N LEU A 307 9.18 6.65 22.69
CA LEU A 307 8.62 7.33 23.85
C LEU A 307 8.09 6.34 24.88
N GLY A 308 7.30 5.35 24.46
CA GLY A 308 6.75 4.33 25.36
C GLY A 308 7.84 3.48 26.04
N ILE A 309 8.88 3.09 25.30
CA ILE A 309 10.04 2.38 25.85
C ILE A 309 10.76 3.25 26.90
N PHE A 310 10.96 4.54 26.59
CA PHE A 310 11.63 5.45 27.52
C PHE A 310 10.82 5.70 28.79
N VAL A 311 9.50 5.87 28.68
CA VAL A 311 8.58 5.95 29.84
C VAL A 311 8.64 4.67 30.68
N ALA A 312 8.66 3.50 30.05
CA ALA A 312 8.81 2.23 30.78
C ALA A 312 10.14 2.14 31.55
N VAL A 313 11.24 2.65 30.98
CA VAL A 313 12.53 2.74 31.70
C VAL A 313 12.44 3.70 32.89
N ILE A 314 11.80 4.87 32.72
CA ILE A 314 11.59 5.81 33.83
C ILE A 314 10.79 5.15 34.96
N LEU A 315 9.70 4.44 34.64
CA LEU A 315 8.91 3.71 35.63
C LEU A 315 9.73 2.62 36.32
N GLY A 316 10.59 1.90 35.58
CA GLY A 316 11.51 0.91 36.14
C GLY A 316 12.52 1.53 37.12
N VAL A 317 13.07 2.71 36.79
CA VAL A 317 13.95 3.47 37.68
C VAL A 317 13.22 3.91 38.95
N ILE A 318 12.02 4.48 38.81
CA ILE A 318 11.18 4.93 39.94
C ILE A 318 10.88 3.76 40.87
N SER A 319 10.51 2.61 40.31
CA SER A 319 10.29 1.38 41.08
C SER A 319 11.56 0.89 41.78
N TRP A 320 12.71 0.96 41.11
CA TRP A 320 14.01 0.62 41.73
C TRP A 320 14.39 1.54 42.89
N TRP A 321 13.84 2.76 42.93
CA TRP A 321 13.99 3.67 44.06
C TRP A 321 13.08 3.33 45.26
N GLY A 322 12.19 2.35 45.12
CA GLY A 322 11.24 1.93 46.16
C GLY A 322 9.95 2.74 46.17
N ILE A 323 9.70 3.55 45.13
CA ILE A 323 8.46 4.30 44.99
C ILE A 323 7.36 3.36 44.51
N ASP A 324 6.22 3.36 45.19
CA ASP A 324 5.07 2.55 44.82
C ASP A 324 4.44 3.04 43.50
N LEU A 325 4.48 2.19 42.49
CA LEU A 325 3.90 2.46 41.17
C LEU A 325 2.37 2.57 41.23
N ILE A 326 1.71 1.96 42.21
CA ILE A 326 0.25 2.01 42.37
C ILE A 326 -0.19 3.44 42.73
N ILE A 327 0.55 4.12 43.60
CA ILE A 327 0.30 5.52 43.96
C ILE A 327 0.45 6.41 42.73
N LEU A 328 1.52 6.21 41.96
CA LEU A 328 1.78 6.96 40.73
C LEU A 328 0.69 6.71 39.67
N ALA A 329 0.26 5.46 39.52
CA ALA A 329 -0.82 5.07 38.62
C ALA A 329 -2.18 5.64 39.05
N THR A 330 -2.46 5.70 40.35
CA THR A 330 -3.69 6.30 40.89
C THR A 330 -3.70 7.81 40.68
N ALA A 331 -2.56 8.48 40.88
CA ALA A 331 -2.40 9.91 40.64
C ALA A 331 -2.49 10.28 39.13
N THR A 332 -1.98 9.42 38.24
CA THR A 332 -1.96 9.67 36.78
C THR A 332 -3.11 9.03 35.99
N GLY A 333 -3.89 8.14 36.62
CA GLY A 333 -4.93 7.34 35.95
C GLY A 333 -6.03 8.19 35.32
N GLY A 334 -6.50 9.23 36.02
CA GLY A 334 -7.51 10.16 35.48
C GLY A 334 -7.01 10.91 34.25
N PHE A 335 -5.73 11.28 34.22
CA PHE A 335 -5.11 11.95 33.07
C PHE A 335 -5.01 11.01 31.85
N ALA A 336 -4.67 9.74 32.07
CA ALA A 336 -4.62 8.74 31.01
C ALA A 336 -6.00 8.48 30.39
N ILE A 337 -7.06 8.41 31.21
CA ILE A 337 -8.44 8.27 30.72
C ILE A 337 -8.85 9.51 29.91
N GLY A 338 -8.57 10.71 30.43
CA GLY A 338 -8.87 11.97 29.73
C GLY A 338 -8.18 12.07 28.36
N ILE A 339 -6.88 11.74 28.29
CA ILE A 339 -6.15 11.66 27.01
C ILE A 339 -6.75 10.60 26.09
N GLY A 340 -7.07 9.42 26.62
CA GLY A 340 -7.64 8.31 25.85
C GLY A 340 -8.96 8.70 25.18
N LEU A 341 -9.86 9.34 25.93
CA LEU A 341 -11.13 9.86 25.42
C LEU A 341 -10.91 10.97 24.38
N ALA A 342 -10.02 11.94 24.66
CA ALA A 342 -9.71 13.02 23.73
C ALA A 342 -9.10 12.52 22.40
N LEU A 343 -8.29 11.45 22.45
CA LEU A 343 -7.66 10.86 21.28
C LEU A 343 -8.48 9.75 20.62
N GLN A 344 -9.63 9.37 21.18
CA GLN A 344 -10.43 8.22 20.72
C GLN A 344 -10.72 8.29 19.22
N GLU A 345 -11.22 9.43 18.73
CA GLU A 345 -11.55 9.60 17.31
C GLU A 345 -10.29 9.58 16.41
N THR A 346 -9.20 10.19 16.86
CA THR A 346 -7.93 10.22 16.13
C THR A 346 -7.36 8.81 15.98
N MET A 347 -7.43 8.01 17.06
CA MET A 347 -6.97 6.62 17.05
C MET A 347 -7.82 5.74 16.14
N GLN A 348 -9.14 5.92 16.12
CA GLN A 348 -10.02 5.16 15.23
C GLN A 348 -9.72 5.41 13.74
N ASN A 349 -9.56 6.68 13.33
CA ASN A 349 -9.17 7.01 11.96
C ASN A 349 -7.79 6.42 11.60
N TYR A 350 -6.86 6.44 12.56
CA TYR A 350 -5.53 5.88 12.38
C TYR A 350 -5.53 4.35 12.20
N PHE A 351 -6.32 3.61 12.98
CA PHE A 351 -6.47 2.18 12.79
C PHE A 351 -7.16 1.84 11.47
N ALA A 352 -8.20 2.60 11.10
CA ALA A 352 -8.85 2.46 9.80
C ALA A 352 -7.85 2.65 8.64
N TYR A 353 -6.97 3.65 8.73
CA TYR A 353 -5.90 3.88 7.77
C TYR A 353 -4.94 2.67 7.66
N ILE A 354 -4.53 2.08 8.79
CA ILE A 354 -3.66 0.91 8.79
C ILE A 354 -4.37 -0.29 8.16
N LEU A 355 -5.63 -0.55 8.52
CA LEU A 355 -6.40 -1.67 7.98
C LEU A 355 -6.62 -1.55 6.47
N ILE A 356 -7.05 -0.38 5.99
CA ILE A 356 -7.22 -0.12 4.55
C ILE A 356 -5.92 -0.43 3.78
N ARG A 357 -4.76 0.01 4.30
CA ARG A 357 -3.47 -0.21 3.63
C ARG A 357 -2.96 -1.64 3.76
N LYS A 358 -3.12 -2.27 4.93
CA LYS A 358 -2.67 -3.64 5.20
C LYS A 358 -3.47 -4.64 4.37
N ASP A 359 -4.79 -4.53 4.40
CA ASP A 359 -5.70 -5.47 3.76
C ASP A 359 -6.00 -5.08 2.31
N LYS A 360 -5.40 -3.98 1.83
CA LYS A 360 -5.58 -3.42 0.49
C LYS A 360 -7.06 -3.36 0.09
N ILE A 361 -7.91 -2.83 0.98
CA ILE A 361 -9.36 -2.74 0.76
C ILE A 361 -9.63 -1.96 -0.54
N PHE A 362 -8.96 -0.81 -0.68
CA PHE A 362 -8.80 -0.05 -1.91
C PHE A 362 -7.45 0.68 -1.90
N ALA A 363 -6.93 1.04 -3.07
CA ALA A 363 -5.65 1.71 -3.24
C ALA A 363 -5.79 3.06 -3.99
N GLU A 364 -4.78 3.92 -3.84
CA GLU A 364 -4.69 5.17 -4.60
C GLU A 364 -4.68 4.87 -6.11
N GLY A 365 -5.53 5.57 -6.86
CA GLY A 365 -5.77 5.36 -8.29
C GLY A 365 -6.93 4.43 -8.61
N GLU A 366 -7.45 3.66 -7.66
CA GLU A 366 -8.61 2.79 -7.88
C GLU A 366 -9.91 3.60 -7.91
N ARG A 367 -10.86 3.15 -8.75
CA ARG A 367 -12.19 3.73 -8.84
C ARG A 367 -13.12 3.05 -7.85
N VAL A 368 -13.73 3.85 -6.97
CA VAL A 368 -14.64 3.40 -5.93
C VAL A 368 -15.94 4.20 -5.97
N GLN A 369 -17.03 3.54 -5.62
CA GLN A 369 -18.31 4.17 -5.35
C GLN A 369 -18.67 3.97 -3.89
N LEU A 370 -19.07 5.08 -3.26
CA LEU A 370 -19.52 5.12 -1.88
C LEU A 370 -21.02 4.82 -1.80
N ASP A 371 -21.48 4.48 -0.61
CA ASP A 371 -22.90 4.35 -0.24
C ASP A 371 -23.74 5.61 -0.56
N THR A 372 -23.15 6.80 -0.43
CA THR A 372 -23.75 8.09 -0.81
C THR A 372 -24.00 8.23 -2.31
N GLY A 373 -23.50 7.31 -3.14
CA GLY A 373 -23.54 7.40 -4.60
C GLY A 373 -22.37 8.15 -5.22
N TYR A 374 -21.50 8.79 -4.42
CA TYR A 374 -20.31 9.47 -4.92
C TYR A 374 -19.35 8.46 -5.56
N ASN A 375 -19.00 8.68 -6.83
CA ASN A 375 -18.23 7.73 -7.65
C ASN A 375 -16.99 8.42 -8.20
N GLY A 376 -15.81 7.98 -7.76
CA GLY A 376 -14.57 8.67 -8.07
C GLY A 376 -13.33 7.80 -7.94
N TYR A 377 -12.17 8.41 -8.17
CA TYR A 377 -10.87 7.78 -8.01
C TYR A 377 -10.27 8.14 -6.65
N VAL A 378 -9.76 7.14 -5.94
CA VAL A 378 -9.04 7.37 -4.68
C VAL A 378 -7.77 8.17 -5.00
N HIS A 379 -7.73 9.44 -4.58
CA HIS A 379 -6.59 10.31 -4.88
C HIS A 379 -5.47 10.15 -3.85
N LYS A 380 -5.83 10.16 -2.56
CA LYS A 380 -4.85 10.09 -1.48
C LYS A 380 -5.47 9.54 -0.20
N ILE A 381 -4.78 8.60 0.43
CA ILE A 381 -5.20 8.02 1.71
C ILE A 381 -4.33 8.59 2.83
N THR A 382 -4.92 9.31 3.80
CA THR A 382 -4.20 9.86 4.96
C THR A 382 -4.71 9.26 6.28
N PRO A 383 -3.95 9.38 7.38
CA PRO A 383 -4.35 8.82 8.67
C PRO A 383 -5.65 9.38 9.27
N ARG A 384 -6.11 10.56 8.83
CA ARG A 384 -7.36 11.18 9.32
C ARG A 384 -8.46 11.15 8.28
N VAL A 385 -8.12 11.49 7.04
CA VAL A 385 -9.08 11.62 5.94
C VAL A 385 -8.58 10.92 4.68
N THR A 386 -9.51 10.48 3.85
CA THR A 386 -9.23 9.97 2.51
C THR A 386 -9.87 10.90 1.49
N PHE A 387 -9.10 11.23 0.47
CA PHE A 387 -9.52 12.09 -0.63
C PHE A 387 -9.93 11.23 -1.80
N ILE A 388 -11.18 11.35 -2.22
CA ILE A 388 -11.71 10.70 -3.42
C ILE A 388 -12.03 11.80 -4.41
N ARG A 389 -11.37 11.79 -5.56
CA ARG A 389 -11.58 12.77 -6.62
C ARG A 389 -12.72 12.28 -7.51
N ASP A 390 -13.65 13.16 -7.83
CA ASP A 390 -14.74 12.82 -8.75
C ASP A 390 -14.21 12.29 -10.10
N ALA A 391 -14.98 11.42 -10.72
CA ALA A 391 -14.70 10.82 -12.02
C ALA A 391 -14.42 11.83 -13.15
N LEU A 392 -15.16 12.94 -13.14
CA LEU A 392 -15.07 14.04 -14.10
C LEU A 392 -14.09 15.13 -13.65
N ASN A 393 -13.39 14.91 -12.53
CA ASN A 393 -12.45 15.84 -11.91
C ASN A 393 -13.09 17.17 -11.45
N GLU A 394 -14.41 17.19 -11.22
CA GLU A 394 -15.11 18.39 -10.77
C GLU A 394 -14.86 18.74 -9.29
N SER A 395 -14.62 17.72 -8.45
CA SER A 395 -14.57 17.89 -6.99
C SER A 395 -13.71 16.83 -6.29
N TYR A 396 -13.48 17.06 -4.99
CA TYR A 396 -12.88 16.08 -4.07
C TYR A 396 -13.81 15.85 -2.89
N ALA A 397 -14.22 14.60 -2.66
CA ALA A 397 -14.80 14.18 -1.41
C ALA A 397 -13.70 13.95 -0.37
N VAL A 398 -13.79 14.64 0.77
CA VAL A 398 -12.88 14.52 1.91
C VAL A 398 -13.61 13.77 3.03
N ILE A 399 -13.26 12.50 3.22
CA ILE A 399 -14.03 11.60 4.09
C ILE A 399 -13.16 11.14 5.26
N PRO A 400 -13.62 11.25 6.52
CA PRO A 400 -12.96 10.63 7.65
C PRO A 400 -12.66 9.15 7.38
N THR A 401 -11.41 8.75 7.51
CA THR A 401 -10.96 7.41 7.12
C THR A 401 -11.72 6.30 7.87
N ARG A 402 -12.15 6.56 9.11
CA ARG A 402 -13.00 5.63 9.88
C ARG A 402 -14.33 5.33 9.20
N GLN A 403 -14.95 6.31 8.56
CA GLN A 403 -16.26 6.11 7.92
C GLN A 403 -16.16 5.11 6.76
N LEU A 404 -15.05 5.13 6.01
CA LEU A 404 -14.82 4.23 4.88
C LEU A 404 -14.67 2.76 5.26
N VAL A 405 -14.23 2.45 6.48
CA VAL A 405 -14.16 1.06 6.96
C VAL A 405 -15.53 0.55 7.42
N ASN A 406 -16.42 1.46 7.79
CA ASN A 406 -17.76 1.12 8.29
C ASN A 406 -18.83 1.15 7.19
N SER A 407 -18.59 1.84 6.08
CA SER A 407 -19.54 1.94 4.96
C SER A 407 -19.29 0.88 3.89
N GLN A 408 -20.33 0.59 3.10
CA GLN A 408 -20.19 -0.24 1.92
C GLN A 408 -19.43 0.53 0.83
N ILE A 409 -18.38 -0.07 0.29
CA ILE A 409 -17.60 0.50 -0.82
C ILE A 409 -17.62 -0.49 -1.98
N ILE A 410 -18.07 -0.02 -3.14
CA ILE A 410 -18.03 -0.78 -4.38
C ILE A 410 -16.75 -0.40 -5.12
N ASN A 411 -15.83 -1.34 -5.28
CA ASN A 411 -14.57 -1.12 -6.00
C ASN A 411 -14.68 -1.67 -7.42
N TYR A 412 -14.56 -0.80 -8.42
CA TYR A 412 -14.64 -1.15 -9.84
C TYR A 412 -13.28 -1.49 -10.49
N SER A 413 -12.19 -1.42 -9.72
CA SER A 413 -10.82 -1.58 -10.22
C SER A 413 -10.08 -2.77 -9.63
N LYS A 414 -10.61 -3.37 -8.56
CA LYS A 414 -9.98 -4.46 -7.82
C LYS A 414 -10.21 -5.81 -8.51
N GLU A 415 -9.13 -6.57 -8.70
CA GLU A 415 -9.07 -7.88 -9.36
C GLU A 415 -9.51 -7.90 -10.84
N ILE A 416 -10.77 -7.57 -11.11
CA ILE A 416 -11.37 -7.60 -12.44
C ILE A 416 -11.80 -6.18 -12.82
N LYS A 417 -11.07 -5.56 -13.76
CA LYS A 417 -11.35 -4.20 -14.24
C LYS A 417 -12.49 -4.14 -15.26
N MET A 418 -12.72 -5.25 -15.95
CA MET A 418 -13.70 -5.32 -17.02
C MET A 418 -15.14 -5.29 -16.49
N VAL A 419 -16.00 -4.53 -17.14
CA VAL A 419 -17.42 -4.39 -16.76
C VAL A 419 -18.32 -4.62 -17.98
N PRO A 420 -19.57 -5.07 -17.78
CA PRO A 420 -20.52 -5.20 -18.88
C PRO A 420 -21.06 -3.83 -19.31
N ALA A 421 -20.91 -3.51 -20.59
CA ALA A 421 -21.65 -2.44 -21.26
C ALA A 421 -22.99 -3.00 -21.75
N ILE A 422 -24.05 -2.70 -21.00
CA ILE A 422 -25.43 -3.11 -21.29
C ILE A 422 -26.16 -1.98 -22.02
N VAL A 423 -26.73 -2.28 -23.18
CA VAL A 423 -27.64 -1.41 -23.92
C VAL A 423 -28.99 -2.08 -24.03
N GLU A 424 -30.03 -1.42 -23.53
CA GLU A 424 -31.42 -1.88 -23.59
C GLU A 424 -32.15 -1.19 -24.74
N VAL A 425 -33.04 -1.94 -25.41
CA VAL A 425 -33.84 -1.45 -26.52
C VAL A 425 -35.20 -2.12 -26.57
N GLY A 426 -36.24 -1.32 -26.79
CA GLY A 426 -37.60 -1.80 -27.07
C GLY A 426 -37.88 -1.79 -28.57
N VAL A 427 -38.39 -2.90 -29.10
CA VAL A 427 -38.80 -3.02 -30.52
C VAL A 427 -40.29 -3.34 -30.64
N SER A 428 -40.88 -3.12 -31.81
CA SER A 428 -42.31 -3.36 -32.04
C SER A 428 -42.69 -4.83 -31.82
N TYR A 429 -43.88 -5.04 -31.26
CA TYR A 429 -44.53 -6.35 -31.17
C TYR A 429 -44.71 -7.06 -32.52
N LEU A 430 -44.70 -6.30 -33.62
CA LEU A 430 -44.80 -6.85 -34.97
C LEU A 430 -43.48 -7.43 -35.48
N ASN A 431 -42.35 -7.12 -34.85
CA ASN A 431 -41.06 -7.68 -35.24
C ASN A 431 -40.88 -9.09 -34.67
N ASN A 432 -40.33 -10.01 -35.48
CA ASN A 432 -40.03 -11.35 -35.01
C ASN A 432 -38.87 -11.32 -33.99
N PRO A 433 -39.06 -11.81 -32.75
CA PRO A 433 -38.05 -11.70 -31.70
C PRO A 433 -36.75 -12.45 -32.04
N LYS A 434 -36.83 -13.56 -32.81
CA LYS A 434 -35.64 -14.30 -33.24
C LYS A 434 -34.80 -13.51 -34.24
N GLN A 435 -35.45 -12.78 -35.16
CA GLN A 435 -34.77 -11.93 -36.14
C GLN A 435 -34.11 -10.74 -35.46
N VAL A 436 -34.82 -10.10 -34.52
CA VAL A 436 -34.27 -9.00 -33.72
C VAL A 436 -33.03 -9.47 -32.95
N ALA A 437 -33.10 -10.62 -32.30
CA ALA A 437 -31.96 -11.19 -31.57
C ALA A 437 -30.74 -11.41 -32.49
N ALA A 438 -30.94 -11.95 -33.69
CA ALA A 438 -29.87 -12.15 -34.65
C ALA A 438 -29.21 -10.82 -35.11
N ILE A 439 -30.03 -9.78 -35.34
CA ILE A 439 -29.54 -8.44 -35.69
C ILE A 439 -28.77 -7.82 -34.53
N LEU A 440 -29.23 -7.98 -33.28
CA LEU A 440 -28.51 -7.51 -32.09
C LEU A 440 -27.15 -8.23 -31.91
N VAL A 441 -27.07 -9.53 -32.19
CA VAL A 441 -25.79 -10.26 -32.20
C VAL A 441 -24.86 -9.69 -33.27
N LYS A 442 -25.38 -9.37 -34.46
CA LYS A 442 -24.61 -8.71 -35.53
C LYS A 442 -24.08 -7.35 -35.07
N ILE A 443 -24.91 -6.54 -34.44
CA ILE A 443 -24.53 -5.23 -33.86
C ILE A 443 -23.41 -5.41 -32.83
N GLY A 444 -23.55 -6.37 -31.91
CA GLY A 444 -22.52 -6.65 -30.91
C GLY A 444 -21.17 -7.05 -31.52
N LYS A 445 -21.17 -7.95 -32.52
CA LYS A 445 -19.95 -8.35 -33.24
C LYS A 445 -19.31 -7.20 -34.02
N ARG A 446 -20.13 -6.30 -34.58
CA ARG A 446 -19.66 -5.08 -35.25
C ARG A 446 -19.03 -4.11 -34.24
N ALA A 447 -19.69 -3.90 -33.10
CA ALA A 447 -19.19 -3.04 -32.03
C ALA A 447 -17.84 -3.51 -31.46
N MET A 448 -17.64 -4.83 -31.32
CA MET A 448 -16.35 -5.40 -30.90
C MET A 448 -15.18 -4.99 -31.80
N LYS A 449 -15.43 -4.70 -33.09
CA LYS A 449 -14.39 -4.30 -34.06
C LYS A 449 -14.29 -2.79 -34.25
N GLU A 450 -15.43 -2.09 -34.29
CA GLU A 450 -15.48 -0.67 -34.64
C GLU A 450 -15.31 0.26 -33.43
N VAL A 451 -15.63 -0.19 -32.21
CA VAL A 451 -15.57 0.66 -31.00
C VAL A 451 -14.14 0.73 -30.48
N ILE A 452 -13.44 1.80 -30.87
CA ILE A 452 -12.05 2.11 -30.50
C ILE A 452 -11.95 3.39 -29.64
N ASP A 453 -10.85 3.53 -28.90
CA ASP A 453 -10.46 4.78 -28.25
C ASP A 453 -9.70 5.74 -29.19
N GLU A 454 -9.39 6.95 -28.73
CA GLU A 454 -8.65 7.96 -29.50
C GLU A 454 -7.26 7.49 -29.96
N ARG A 455 -6.71 6.46 -29.31
CA ARG A 455 -5.41 5.86 -29.63
C ARG A 455 -5.54 4.63 -30.53
N GLY A 456 -6.75 4.35 -31.04
CA GLY A 456 -7.03 3.21 -31.91
C GLY A 456 -7.07 1.86 -31.21
N ARG A 457 -7.29 1.80 -29.89
CA ARG A 457 -7.41 0.53 -29.15
C ARG A 457 -8.88 0.15 -28.98
N HIS A 458 -9.22 -1.12 -29.19
CA HIS A 458 -10.58 -1.60 -28.93
C HIS A 458 -10.97 -1.40 -27.46
N LEU A 459 -12.17 -0.87 -27.22
CA LEU A 459 -12.74 -0.69 -25.89
C LEU A 459 -13.39 -1.96 -25.36
N VAL A 460 -13.94 -2.77 -26.26
CA VAL A 460 -14.55 -4.06 -25.96
C VAL A 460 -13.45 -5.11 -25.83
N ARG A 461 -13.47 -5.87 -24.74
CA ARG A 461 -12.57 -7.02 -24.50
C ARG A 461 -12.94 -8.15 -25.45
N GLN A 462 -11.97 -8.90 -25.95
CA GLN A 462 -12.20 -9.99 -26.92
C GLN A 462 -11.24 -11.14 -26.61
N GLN A 463 -11.64 -12.40 -26.80
CA GLN A 463 -10.75 -13.55 -26.58
C GLN A 463 -9.50 -13.52 -27.47
N ARG A 464 -9.63 -12.97 -28.68
CA ARG A 464 -8.53 -12.80 -29.63
C ARG A 464 -8.66 -11.45 -30.32
N CYS A 465 -7.55 -10.71 -30.41
CA CYS A 465 -7.55 -9.39 -31.03
C CYS A 465 -7.71 -9.50 -32.56
N PRO A 466 -8.67 -8.78 -33.18
CA PRO A 466 -8.81 -8.73 -34.65
C PRO A 466 -7.60 -8.16 -35.39
N TYR A 467 -6.71 -7.45 -34.69
CA TYR A 467 -5.48 -6.91 -35.29
C TYR A 467 -4.45 -8.00 -35.60
N LEU A 468 -4.46 -9.12 -34.87
CA LEU A 468 -3.57 -10.24 -35.11
C LEU A 468 -3.79 -10.84 -36.52
N ASP A 469 -5.05 -10.96 -36.94
CA ASP A 469 -5.39 -11.50 -38.26
C ASP A 469 -4.97 -10.55 -39.41
N ASN A 470 -4.75 -9.27 -39.10
CA ASN A 470 -4.29 -8.25 -40.05
C ASN A 470 -2.78 -7.96 -39.94
N ASN A 471 -2.02 -8.84 -39.28
CA ASN A 471 -0.58 -8.70 -39.05
C ASN A 471 -0.19 -7.38 -38.34
N LYS A 472 -1.07 -6.89 -37.45
CA LYS A 472 -0.86 -5.71 -36.61
C LYS A 472 -0.64 -6.14 -35.16
N PRO A 473 0.17 -5.39 -34.38
CA PRO A 473 0.37 -5.69 -32.96
C PRO A 473 -0.97 -5.64 -32.22
N SER A 474 -1.17 -6.57 -31.28
CA SER A 474 -2.39 -6.59 -30.47
C SER A 474 -2.57 -5.26 -29.75
N CYS A 475 -3.78 -4.69 -29.85
CA CYS A 475 -4.14 -3.48 -29.10
C CYS A 475 -4.35 -3.74 -27.60
N GLY A 476 -4.13 -4.99 -27.15
CA GLY A 476 -4.23 -5.42 -25.76
C GLY A 476 -5.64 -5.74 -25.28
N CYS A 477 -6.65 -5.82 -26.17
CA CYS A 477 -8.03 -6.14 -25.81
C CYS A 477 -8.25 -7.61 -25.42
N ASP A 478 -7.27 -8.45 -25.69
CA ASP A 478 -7.17 -9.89 -25.42
C ASP A 478 -6.42 -10.24 -24.14
N LYS A 479 -5.74 -9.27 -23.52
CA LYS A 479 -4.97 -9.47 -22.29
C LYS A 479 -5.87 -9.48 -21.04
N ASP A 480 -5.42 -10.18 -20.00
CA ASP A 480 -6.00 -10.17 -18.65
C ASP A 480 -7.47 -10.65 -18.56
N ILE A 481 -7.87 -11.56 -19.45
CA ILE A 481 -9.20 -12.19 -19.40
C ILE A 481 -9.12 -13.43 -18.51
N HIS A 482 -9.52 -13.27 -17.25
CA HIS A 482 -9.49 -14.34 -16.24
C HIS A 482 -10.79 -15.16 -16.16
N VAL A 483 -11.77 -14.86 -17.01
CA VAL A 483 -13.10 -15.49 -17.03
C VAL A 483 -13.46 -15.84 -18.47
N GLU A 484 -14.15 -16.95 -18.70
CA GLU A 484 -14.70 -17.25 -20.03
C GLU A 484 -15.82 -16.27 -20.37
N ILE A 485 -15.61 -15.45 -21.41
CA ILE A 485 -16.58 -14.47 -21.88
C ILE A 485 -17.16 -14.93 -23.20
N ASN A 486 -18.39 -15.46 -23.19
CA ASN A 486 -19.15 -15.70 -24.40
C ASN A 486 -19.94 -14.43 -24.76
N GLN A 487 -19.51 -13.69 -25.78
CA GLN A 487 -20.07 -12.38 -26.15
C GLN A 487 -20.09 -12.18 -27.68
N PRO A 488 -20.97 -11.34 -28.24
CA PRO A 488 -21.99 -10.54 -27.55
C PRO A 488 -23.13 -11.39 -26.99
N VAL A 489 -23.70 -10.99 -25.85
CA VAL A 489 -24.88 -11.63 -25.26
C VAL A 489 -26.10 -10.80 -25.58
N VAL A 490 -27.14 -11.45 -26.11
CA VAL A 490 -28.45 -10.84 -26.33
C VAL A 490 -29.47 -11.55 -25.46
N ARG A 491 -30.28 -10.79 -24.72
CA ARG A 491 -31.39 -11.32 -23.92
C ARG A 491 -32.69 -10.67 -24.34
N PHE A 492 -33.73 -11.50 -24.45
CA PHE A 492 -35.10 -11.02 -24.51
C PHE A 492 -35.60 -10.91 -23.07
N ASN A 493 -35.78 -9.68 -22.59
CA ASN A 493 -35.95 -9.40 -21.16
C ASN A 493 -37.41 -9.60 -20.73
N LYS A 494 -38.35 -8.94 -21.41
CA LYS A 494 -39.77 -8.96 -21.08
C LYS A 494 -40.62 -8.45 -22.24
N PHE A 495 -41.91 -8.77 -22.17
CA PHE A 495 -42.97 -8.09 -22.90
C PHE A 495 -43.36 -6.82 -22.10
N ASN A 496 -43.19 -5.63 -22.67
CA ASN A 496 -43.46 -4.34 -22.03
C ASN A 496 -44.70 -3.68 -22.65
N ASP A 497 -45.24 -2.62 -22.05
CA ASP A 497 -46.55 -2.05 -22.44
C ASP A 497 -46.68 -1.72 -23.94
N SER A 498 -45.57 -1.36 -24.60
CA SER A 498 -45.56 -0.99 -26.02
C SER A 498 -44.45 -1.65 -26.84
N SER A 499 -43.57 -2.44 -26.22
CA SER A 499 -42.38 -3.00 -26.85
C SER A 499 -42.04 -4.41 -26.39
N LEU A 500 -41.34 -5.14 -27.26
CA LEU A 500 -40.52 -6.28 -26.88
C LEU A 500 -39.16 -5.75 -26.41
N ASP A 501 -38.83 -5.92 -25.13
CA ASP A 501 -37.61 -5.36 -24.56
C ASP A 501 -36.44 -6.35 -24.67
N PHE A 502 -35.35 -5.91 -25.29
CA PHE A 502 -34.11 -6.65 -25.43
C PHE A 502 -32.96 -5.94 -24.72
N SER A 503 -31.95 -6.71 -24.34
CA SER A 503 -30.65 -6.17 -23.90
C SER A 503 -29.49 -6.79 -24.65
N LEU A 504 -28.54 -5.95 -25.07
CA LEU A 504 -27.29 -6.32 -25.71
C LEU A 504 -26.12 -6.01 -24.76
N TRP A 505 -25.34 -7.03 -24.43
CA TRP A 505 -24.25 -6.95 -23.46
C TRP A 505 -22.93 -7.27 -24.15
N VAL A 506 -21.93 -6.40 -23.93
CA VAL A 506 -20.54 -6.66 -24.28
C VAL A 506 -19.64 -6.27 -23.12
N TYR A 507 -18.54 -6.98 -22.88
CA TYR A 507 -17.62 -6.61 -21.80
C TYR A 507 -16.57 -5.64 -22.30
N VAL A 508 -16.39 -4.55 -21.56
CA VAL A 508 -15.41 -3.50 -21.88
C VAL A 508 -14.22 -3.54 -20.93
N ARG A 509 -13.13 -2.89 -21.33
CA ARG A 509 -11.85 -2.89 -20.60
C ARG A 509 -11.95 -2.36 -19.17
N ASP A 510 -12.72 -1.31 -18.95
CA ASP A 510 -12.81 -0.59 -17.68
C ASP A 510 -14.17 0.11 -17.52
N TYR A 511 -14.47 0.56 -16.31
CA TYR A 511 -15.74 1.23 -16.00
C TYR A 511 -16.00 2.48 -16.86
N GLY A 512 -14.98 3.25 -17.23
CA GLY A 512 -15.13 4.45 -18.05
C GLY A 512 -15.43 4.12 -19.52
N ALA A 513 -14.79 3.07 -20.05
CA ALA A 513 -14.98 2.60 -21.41
C ALA A 513 -16.44 2.21 -21.74
N GLN A 514 -17.24 1.83 -20.72
CA GLN A 514 -18.63 1.42 -20.93
C GLN A 514 -19.48 2.56 -21.49
N PHE A 515 -19.21 3.82 -21.11
CA PHE A 515 -20.05 4.95 -21.50
C PHE A 515 -19.94 5.23 -22.99
N LYS A 516 -18.71 5.33 -23.50
CA LYS A 516 -18.45 5.47 -24.93
C LYS A 516 -18.97 4.27 -25.72
N THR A 517 -18.68 3.06 -25.23
CA THR A 517 -19.13 1.83 -25.89
C THR A 517 -20.66 1.76 -26.01
N LYS A 518 -21.40 2.10 -24.94
CA LYS A 518 -22.88 2.14 -24.99
C LYS A 518 -23.38 3.15 -26.02
N THR A 519 -22.76 4.33 -26.12
CA THR A 519 -23.11 5.33 -27.14
C THR A 519 -22.85 4.81 -28.54
N ASP A 520 -21.67 4.26 -28.81
CA ASP A 520 -21.31 3.76 -30.12
C ASP A 520 -22.20 2.57 -30.54
N ILE A 521 -22.53 1.67 -29.60
CA ILE A 521 -23.50 0.59 -29.83
C ILE A 521 -24.86 1.14 -30.22
N ARG A 522 -25.36 2.20 -29.57
CA ARG A 522 -26.66 2.81 -29.93
C ARG A 522 -26.64 3.39 -31.33
N VAL A 523 -25.54 4.00 -31.76
CA VAL A 523 -25.38 4.51 -33.12
C VAL A 523 -25.37 3.37 -34.14
N ILE A 524 -24.56 2.32 -33.90
CA ILE A 524 -24.52 1.12 -34.76
C ILE A 524 -25.91 0.46 -34.81
N MET A 525 -26.60 0.38 -33.68
CA MET A 525 -27.96 -0.17 -33.58
C MET A 525 -28.95 0.64 -34.43
N TYR A 526 -28.91 1.97 -34.35
CA TYR A 526 -29.73 2.84 -35.17
C TYR A 526 -29.50 2.60 -36.68
N GLU A 527 -28.25 2.47 -37.11
CA GLU A 527 -27.91 2.16 -38.51
C GLU A 527 -28.44 0.79 -38.96
N GLU A 528 -28.20 -0.25 -38.16
CA GLU A 528 -28.61 -1.61 -38.51
C GLU A 528 -30.13 -1.78 -38.46
N PHE A 529 -30.80 -1.16 -37.49
CA PHE A 529 -32.27 -1.21 -37.40
C PHE A 529 -32.92 -0.55 -38.61
N LYS A 530 -32.36 0.57 -39.10
CA LYS A 530 -32.82 1.21 -40.33
C LYS A 530 -32.63 0.31 -41.56
N LYS A 531 -31.53 -0.45 -41.64
CA LYS A 531 -31.28 -1.37 -42.77
C LYS A 531 -32.27 -2.54 -42.82
N TYR A 532 -32.73 -3.00 -41.66
CA TYR A 532 -33.59 -4.19 -41.53
C TYR A 532 -35.06 -3.87 -41.20
N ASP A 533 -35.46 -2.59 -41.25
CA ASP A 533 -36.79 -2.08 -40.84
C ASP A 533 -37.24 -2.60 -39.45
N ILE A 534 -36.30 -2.62 -38.49
CA ILE A 534 -36.62 -2.87 -37.09
C ILE A 534 -37.12 -1.57 -36.49
N ARG A 535 -38.41 -1.56 -36.09
CA ARG A 535 -39.07 -0.33 -35.65
C ARG A 535 -39.08 -0.24 -34.15
N ILE A 536 -38.67 0.94 -33.66
CA ILE A 536 -38.86 1.33 -32.26
C ILE A 536 -40.27 1.92 -32.15
N PRO A 537 -41.17 1.31 -31.38
CA PRO A 537 -42.56 1.72 -31.32
C PRO A 537 -42.68 3.02 -30.51
N TRP A 538 -43.58 3.90 -30.95
CA TRP A 538 -44.14 4.93 -30.06
C TRP A 538 -44.98 4.25 -28.98
N PRO A 539 -45.29 4.93 -27.85
CA PRO A 539 -46.29 4.43 -26.92
C PRO A 539 -47.59 4.07 -27.66
N ILE A 540 -47.97 2.80 -27.60
CA ILE A 540 -49.19 2.31 -28.26
C ILE A 540 -50.33 2.24 -27.25
N ARG A 541 -51.53 2.62 -27.70
CA ARG A 541 -52.78 2.35 -27.01
C ARG A 541 -53.75 1.75 -28.01
N THR A 542 -54.24 0.56 -27.72
CA THR A 542 -55.31 -0.04 -28.50
C THR A 542 -56.63 0.54 -28.01
N VAL A 543 -57.35 1.25 -28.88
CA VAL A 543 -58.73 1.67 -28.62
C VAL A 543 -59.63 0.55 -29.15
N TYR A 544 -60.27 -0.17 -28.23
CA TYR A 544 -61.19 -1.24 -28.58
C TYR A 544 -62.51 -0.66 -29.09
N GLN A 545 -62.89 -0.98 -30.32
CA GLN A 545 -64.18 -0.64 -30.93
C GLN A 545 -64.82 -1.92 -31.50
N GLY A 546 -64.89 -3.00 -30.71
CA GLY A 546 -65.25 -4.36 -31.15
C GLY A 546 -66.44 -5.01 -30.44
N ASP A 547 -66.88 -6.14 -30.99
CA ASP A 547 -67.90 -7.06 -30.45
C ASP A 547 -67.19 -8.20 -29.69
N GLU A 548 -67.24 -8.16 -28.34
CA GLU A 548 -66.57 -9.09 -27.43
C GLU A 548 -66.87 -10.56 -27.76
N LYS A 549 -68.04 -10.87 -28.31
CA LYS A 549 -68.43 -12.24 -28.66
C LYS A 549 -67.59 -12.83 -29.78
N ARG A 550 -67.27 -12.01 -30.78
CA ARG A 550 -66.45 -12.47 -31.91
C ARG A 550 -65.02 -12.74 -31.49
N GLU A 551 -64.48 -11.94 -30.57
CA GLU A 551 -63.14 -12.14 -30.04
C GLU A 551 -63.06 -13.40 -29.17
N ASP A 552 -64.07 -13.66 -28.32
CA ASP A 552 -64.18 -14.93 -27.57
C ASP A 552 -64.18 -16.13 -28.52
N GLU A 553 -64.99 -16.09 -29.59
CA GLU A 553 -65.03 -17.16 -30.60
C GLU A 553 -63.68 -17.35 -31.32
N GLU A 554 -62.97 -16.27 -31.65
CA GLU A 554 -61.64 -16.34 -32.28
C GLU A 554 -60.58 -16.91 -31.33
N ILE A 555 -60.61 -16.55 -30.04
CA ILE A 555 -59.70 -17.07 -29.02
C ILE A 555 -59.95 -18.58 -28.83
N ARG A 556 -61.21 -19.01 -28.68
CA ARG A 556 -61.58 -20.40 -28.36
C ARG A 556 -61.21 -21.42 -29.44
N LYS A 557 -60.98 -20.98 -30.69
CA LYS A 557 -60.49 -21.86 -31.79
C LYS A 557 -59.20 -22.63 -31.46
N LEU A 558 -58.40 -22.12 -30.51
CA LEU A 558 -57.14 -22.74 -30.10
C LEU A 558 -57.20 -23.37 -28.70
N ASP A 559 -58.38 -23.45 -28.06
CA ASP A 559 -58.55 -24.04 -26.72
C ASP A 559 -58.04 -25.48 -26.69
N ASP A 560 -58.42 -26.32 -27.66
CA ASP A 560 -57.98 -27.72 -27.69
C ASP A 560 -56.45 -27.87 -27.71
N LYS A 561 -55.74 -26.94 -28.38
CA LYS A 561 -54.28 -26.94 -28.40
C LYS A 561 -53.69 -26.46 -27.08
N ARG A 562 -54.29 -25.43 -26.46
CA ARG A 562 -53.86 -24.94 -25.14
C ARG A 562 -54.12 -25.97 -24.05
N ASN A 563 -55.27 -26.64 -24.08
CA ASN A 563 -55.61 -27.70 -23.14
C ASN A 563 -54.63 -28.88 -23.24
N LYS A 564 -54.23 -29.29 -24.46
CA LYS A 564 -53.16 -30.29 -24.61
C LYS A 564 -51.83 -29.87 -23.97
N VAL A 565 -51.47 -28.59 -24.08
CA VAL A 565 -50.26 -28.06 -23.42
C VAL A 565 -50.44 -28.07 -21.89
N VAL A 566 -51.64 -27.75 -21.40
CA VAL A 566 -51.97 -27.85 -19.96
C VAL A 566 -51.90 -29.30 -19.48
N ASP A 567 -52.38 -30.26 -20.26
CA ASP A 567 -52.31 -31.69 -19.92
C ASP A 567 -50.86 -32.20 -19.92
N GLU A 568 -50.03 -31.73 -20.86
CA GLU A 568 -48.63 -32.15 -21.01
C GLU A 568 -47.70 -31.52 -19.95
N PHE A 569 -47.90 -30.24 -19.62
CA PHE A 569 -46.97 -29.47 -18.77
C PHE A 569 -47.56 -29.06 -17.41
N GLY A 570 -48.85 -29.29 -17.17
CA GLY A 570 -49.55 -28.84 -15.97
C GLY A 570 -49.78 -27.32 -15.92
N ILE A 571 -50.43 -26.84 -14.85
CA ILE A 571 -50.71 -25.41 -14.60
C ILE A 571 -49.76 -24.76 -13.57
N GLY A 572 -48.73 -25.49 -13.12
CA GLY A 572 -47.85 -25.04 -12.04
C GLY A 572 -48.57 -24.88 -10.70
N ASP A 573 -48.25 -23.81 -9.98
CA ASP A 573 -48.75 -23.44 -8.63
C ASP A 573 -50.03 -22.60 -8.65
N ILE A 574 -50.56 -22.31 -9.85
CA ILE A 574 -51.75 -21.47 -10.06
C ILE A 574 -53.06 -22.23 -9.76
N GLY A 575 -52.97 -23.55 -9.52
CA GLY A 575 -54.09 -24.36 -9.05
C GLY A 575 -54.43 -24.02 -7.59
N ARG A 576 -55.69 -23.64 -7.32
CA ARG A 576 -56.18 -23.58 -5.93
C ARG A 576 -55.89 -24.91 -5.26
N GLY A 577 -55.15 -24.87 -4.16
CA GLY A 577 -54.88 -26.04 -3.33
C GLY A 577 -56.17 -26.81 -3.06
N GLY A 578 -56.26 -28.01 -3.62
CA GLY A 578 -57.12 -29.06 -3.10
C GLY A 578 -56.39 -29.66 -1.91
N GLY A 579 -56.88 -29.35 -0.71
CA GLY A 579 -56.63 -30.20 0.43
C GLY A 579 -57.24 -31.59 0.20
N GLU A 580 -56.52 -32.60 0.70
CA GLU A 580 -56.98 -33.92 1.14
C GLU A 580 -57.91 -34.71 0.19
N ASP A 581 -57.31 -35.59 -0.64
CA ASP A 581 -57.33 -37.06 -0.44
C ASP A 581 -56.55 -37.78 -1.57
#